data_AF-A0A818IXT0-F1
#
_entry.id   AF-A0A818IXT0-F1
#
_cell.length_a   1.000
_cell.length_b   1.000
_cell.length_c   1.000
_cell.angle_alpha   90.00
_cell.angle_beta   90.00
_cell.angle_gamma   90.00
#
_symmetry.space_group_name_H-M   'P 1'
#
loop_
_entity.id
_entity.type
_entity.pdbx_description
1 polymer ?
#
loop_
_entity_poly.entity_id
_entity_poly.type
_entity_poly.pdbx_seq_one_letter_code
_entity_poly.pdbx_strand_id
1 'polypeptide(L)'
;MFPFLPTYKSQENKIEKKEIILYKNLYYFVLVADEKLALLTQHWLIMKQTNDLREENLLLTQVCANKFWSEYNELSTILNNISQQLSQIRPRSTSRQYLENEQEKYNQLVKDFSNNEIKYQEILQKYGLQLLTLISDNQQETDDIHRCLYELVQQWNQLQTDLNICQQELKQSMIKSDELNAKLENVSTWFDDKSSFTTNIETNNEFEHIRTFKEHLDNKYIDIINLKQDYTDVEQQNEYVIQEKPNIVEEQFVEIDSKWTQLKDKIQEQ
;
A
#
# COMPACT_ATOMS: atom_id res chain seq x y z
N MET A 1 5.33 114.79 51.86
CA MET A 1 5.19 113.44 52.45
C MET A 1 5.14 112.48 51.27
N PHE A 2 6.26 111.84 50.94
CA PHE A 2 6.34 110.88 49.82
C PHE A 2 5.88 109.50 50.31
N PRO A 3 4.87 108.86 49.70
CA PRO A 3 4.71 107.43 49.82
C PRO A 3 5.48 106.75 48.69
N PHE A 4 6.39 105.89 49.14
CA PHE A 4 7.16 104.89 48.42
C PHE A 4 6.49 104.33 47.16
N LEU A 5 7.18 104.49 46.02
CA LEU A 5 6.97 103.64 44.84
C LEU A 5 7.29 102.18 45.21
N PRO A 6 6.38 101.22 44.99
CA PRO A 6 6.72 99.83 45.10
C PRO A 6 7.75 99.47 44.04
N THR A 7 8.78 98.78 44.50
CA THR A 7 9.95 98.26 43.78
C THR A 7 9.60 97.54 42.47
N TYR A 8 9.91 98.16 41.32
CA TYR A 8 9.88 97.54 39.98
C TYR A 8 10.62 96.18 39.95
N LYS A 9 11.72 96.06 40.71
CA LYS A 9 12.49 94.80 40.86
C LYS A 9 11.71 93.61 41.45
N SER A 10 10.58 93.85 42.13
CA SER A 10 9.76 92.81 42.79
C SER A 10 8.75 92.17 41.82
N GLN A 11 8.27 92.92 40.82
CA GLN A 11 7.39 92.41 39.78
C GLN A 11 8.17 91.69 38.67
N GLU A 12 9.34 92.20 38.27
CA GLU A 12 10.25 91.52 37.33
C GLU A 12 10.70 90.15 37.86
N ASN A 13 11.11 90.06 39.13
CA ASN A 13 11.46 88.78 39.78
C ASN A 13 10.30 87.77 39.84
N LYS A 14 9.04 88.22 39.85
CA LYS A 14 7.87 87.33 39.83
C LYS A 14 7.53 86.86 38.41
N ILE A 15 7.81 87.68 37.39
CA ILE A 15 7.64 87.34 35.98
C ILE A 15 8.72 86.33 35.57
N GLU A 16 10.00 86.60 35.88
CA GLU A 16 11.11 85.67 35.62
C GLU A 16 10.89 84.30 36.28
N LYS A 17 10.42 84.27 37.54
CA LYS A 17 10.09 83.00 38.22
C LYS A 17 8.95 82.23 37.55
N LYS A 18 7.92 82.92 37.05
CA LYS A 18 6.82 82.28 36.31
C LYS A 18 7.28 81.73 34.97
N GLU A 19 8.12 82.46 34.25
CA GLU A 19 8.72 82.00 33.00
C GLU A 19 9.60 80.78 33.22
N ILE A 20 10.46 80.78 34.24
CA ILE A 20 11.31 79.62 34.58
C ILE A 20 10.47 78.38 34.93
N ILE A 21 9.35 78.53 35.64
CA ILE A 21 8.43 77.43 35.94
C ILE A 21 7.77 76.91 34.66
N LEU A 22 7.36 77.81 33.76
CA LEU A 22 6.78 77.45 32.46
C LEU A 22 7.77 76.69 31.59
N TYR A 23 9.02 77.15 31.50
CA TYR A 23 10.09 76.45 30.77
C TYR A 23 10.39 75.08 31.36
N LYS A 24 10.43 74.93 32.69
CA LYS A 24 10.61 73.63 33.35
C LYS A 24 9.47 72.68 33.09
N ASN A 25 8.22 73.16 33.11
CA ASN A 25 7.05 72.35 32.82
C ASN A 25 6.99 71.94 31.33
N LEU A 26 7.35 72.84 30.42
CA LEU A 26 7.45 72.53 28.98
C LEU A 26 8.55 71.49 28.72
N TYR A 27 9.72 71.65 29.35
CA TYR A 27 10.83 70.70 29.25
C TYR A 27 10.44 69.32 29.77
N TYR A 28 9.78 69.25 30.94
CA TYR A 28 9.30 67.98 31.49
C TYR A 28 8.24 67.32 30.60
N PHE A 29 7.33 68.10 30.03
CA PHE A 29 6.34 67.59 29.08
C PHE A 29 6.99 67.02 27.81
N VAL A 30 7.96 67.73 27.24
CA VAL A 30 8.72 67.26 26.06
C VAL A 30 9.46 65.97 26.40
N LEU A 31 10.14 65.90 27.56
CA LEU A 31 10.84 64.69 28.00
C LEU A 31 9.91 63.48 28.12
N VAL A 32 8.74 63.66 28.76
CA VAL A 32 7.73 62.60 28.90
C VAL A 32 7.12 62.21 27.55
N ALA A 33 6.95 63.17 26.64
CA ALA A 33 6.46 62.91 25.29
C ALA A 33 7.47 62.11 24.47
N ASP A 34 8.76 62.45 24.56
CA ASP A 34 9.86 61.74 23.90
C ASP A 34 9.98 60.30 24.43
N GLU A 35 9.88 60.09 25.74
CA GLU A 35 9.87 58.76 26.35
C GLU A 35 8.71 57.90 25.83
N LYS A 36 7.50 58.47 25.76
CA LYS A 36 6.32 57.76 25.23
C LYS A 36 6.44 57.48 23.74
N LEU A 37 6.99 58.41 22.96
CA LEU A 37 7.22 58.24 21.53
C LEU A 37 8.27 57.15 21.26
N ALA A 38 9.33 57.09 22.07
CA ALA A 38 10.34 56.04 22.02
C ALA A 38 9.72 54.67 22.31
N LEU A 39 8.88 54.56 23.35
CA LEU A 39 8.20 53.31 23.71
C LEU A 39 7.21 52.86 22.62
N LEU A 40 6.45 53.79 22.04
CA LEU A 40 5.57 53.50 20.92
C LEU A 40 6.34 53.01 19.69
N THR A 41 7.47 53.65 19.39
CA THR A 41 8.36 53.25 18.29
C THR A 41 8.91 51.85 18.51
N GLN A 42 9.32 51.53 19.73
CA GLN A 42 9.78 50.20 20.11
C GLN A 42 8.68 49.14 19.95
N HIS A 43 7.47 49.42 20.46
CA HIS A 43 6.33 48.50 20.30
C HIS A 43 5.96 48.28 18.83
N TRP A 44 5.96 49.35 18.02
CA TRP A 44 5.71 49.23 16.59
C TRP A 44 6.76 48.37 15.89
N LEU A 45 8.04 48.52 16.23
CA LEU A 45 9.12 47.72 15.67
C LEU A 45 8.95 46.23 16.03
N ILE A 46 8.66 45.92 17.29
CA ILE A 46 8.39 44.55 17.75
C ILE A 46 7.19 43.98 17.01
N MET A 47 6.07 44.72 16.95
CA MET A 47 4.85 44.28 16.27
C MET A 47 5.12 43.99 14.79
N LYS A 48 5.88 44.84 14.10
CA LYS A 48 6.26 44.63 12.71
C LYS A 48 7.10 43.36 12.55
N GLN A 49 8.15 43.20 13.36
CA GLN A 49 9.01 42.01 13.32
C GLN A 49 8.23 40.72 13.60
N THR A 50 7.33 40.74 14.59
CA THR A 50 6.45 39.60 14.90
C THR A 50 5.50 39.28 13.75
N ASN A 51 4.97 40.31 13.08
CA ASN A 51 4.08 40.11 11.94
C ASN A 51 4.82 39.52 10.73
N ASP A 52 6.01 40.02 10.43
CA ASP A 52 6.86 39.51 9.34
C ASP A 52 7.22 38.03 9.57
N LEU A 53 7.63 37.67 10.81
CA LEU A 53 7.89 36.27 11.18
C LEU A 53 6.64 35.38 11.09
N ARG A 54 5.47 35.91 11.46
CA ARG A 54 4.21 35.17 11.35
C ARG A 54 3.85 34.91 9.89
N GLU A 55 4.05 35.88 9.02
CA GLU A 55 3.83 35.72 7.57
C GLU A 55 4.75 34.65 6.97
N GLU A 56 6.04 34.70 7.32
CA GLU A 56 7.01 33.68 6.89
C GLU A 56 6.62 32.27 7.38
N ASN A 57 6.25 32.14 8.67
CA ASN A 57 5.82 30.87 9.24
C ASN A 57 4.55 30.33 8.58
N LEU A 58 3.58 31.20 8.27
CA LEU A 58 2.36 30.80 7.57
C LEU A 58 2.67 30.30 6.15
N LEU A 59 3.52 31.00 5.42
CA LEU A 59 3.95 30.58 4.08
C LEU A 59 4.69 29.23 4.12
N LEU A 60 5.61 29.06 5.07
CA LEU A 60 6.32 27.80 5.25
C LEU A 60 5.37 26.65 5.60
N THR A 61 4.43 26.88 6.53
CA THR A 61 3.41 25.90 6.91
C THR A 61 2.57 25.49 5.72
N GLN A 62 2.13 26.46 4.91
CA GLN A 62 1.35 26.19 3.71
C GLN A 62 2.12 25.35 2.68
N VAL A 63 3.40 25.66 2.44
CA VAL A 63 4.26 24.90 1.53
C VAL A 63 4.44 23.46 2.01
N CYS A 64 4.73 23.27 3.31
CA CYS A 64 4.87 21.95 3.91
C CYS A 64 3.56 21.16 3.86
N ALA A 65 2.42 21.79 4.17
CA ALA A 65 1.10 21.17 4.11
C ALA A 65 0.76 20.72 2.69
N ASN A 66 0.95 21.58 1.69
CA ASN A 66 0.70 21.25 0.29
C ASN A 66 1.54 20.06 -0.17
N LYS A 67 2.83 20.05 0.21
CA LYS A 67 3.72 18.93 -0.13
C LYS A 67 3.26 17.65 0.55
N PHE A 68 2.99 17.68 1.85
CA PHE A 68 2.50 16.52 2.60
C PHE A 68 1.24 15.92 1.97
N TRP A 69 0.20 16.74 1.75
CA TRP A 69 -1.08 16.25 1.23
C TRP A 69 -0.97 15.75 -0.22
N SER A 70 -0.17 16.40 -1.05
CA SER A 70 0.07 15.94 -2.42
C SER A 70 0.71 14.56 -2.43
N GLU A 71 1.79 14.37 -1.67
CA GLU A 71 2.54 13.11 -1.63
C GLU A 71 1.71 11.99 -0.98
N TYR A 72 1.00 12.31 0.10
CA TYR A 72 0.09 11.39 0.79
C TYR A 72 -1.03 10.88 -0.13
N ASN A 73 -1.74 11.79 -0.79
CA ASN A 73 -2.87 11.43 -1.65
C ASN A 73 -2.42 10.61 -2.87
N GLU A 74 -1.28 10.98 -3.47
CA GLU A 74 -0.71 10.24 -4.58
C GLU A 74 -0.31 8.83 -4.16
N LEU A 75 0.40 8.67 -3.03
CA LEU A 75 0.77 7.35 -2.52
C LEU A 75 -0.46 6.53 -2.16
N SER A 76 -1.45 7.09 -1.45
CA SER A 76 -2.68 6.38 -1.11
C SER A 76 -3.43 5.89 -2.36
N THR A 77 -3.47 6.70 -3.41
CA THR A 77 -4.06 6.29 -4.70
C THR A 77 -3.30 5.11 -5.33
N ILE A 78 -1.97 5.15 -5.30
CA ILE A 78 -1.13 4.06 -5.80
C ILE A 78 -1.36 2.78 -4.99
N LEU A 79 -1.36 2.86 -3.65
CA LEU A 79 -1.58 1.70 -2.78
C LEU A 79 -2.97 1.09 -3.00
N ASN A 80 -4.00 1.91 -3.16
CA ASN A 80 -5.36 1.44 -3.48
C ASN A 80 -5.41 0.74 -4.85
N ASN A 81 -4.71 1.27 -5.86
CA ASN A 81 -4.64 0.64 -7.17
C ASN A 81 -3.90 -0.71 -7.11
N ILE A 82 -2.78 -0.79 -6.40
CA ILE A 82 -2.05 -2.07 -6.22
C ILE A 82 -2.94 -3.07 -5.47
N SER A 83 -3.64 -2.66 -4.41
CA SER A 83 -4.58 -3.53 -3.68
C SER A 83 -5.71 -4.04 -4.59
N GLN A 84 -6.30 -3.17 -5.42
CA GLN A 84 -7.33 -3.56 -6.38
C GLN A 84 -6.79 -4.56 -7.41
N GLN A 85 -5.61 -4.30 -7.99
CA GLN A 85 -5.01 -5.22 -8.96
C GLN A 85 -4.62 -6.56 -8.31
N LEU A 86 -4.13 -6.54 -7.07
CA LEU A 86 -3.80 -7.74 -6.32
C LEU A 86 -5.03 -8.61 -6.08
N SER A 87 -6.17 -8.01 -5.73
CA SER A 87 -7.43 -8.76 -5.58
C SER A 87 -7.98 -9.36 -6.88
N GLN A 88 -7.48 -8.92 -8.03
CA GLN A 88 -7.83 -9.50 -9.34
C GLN A 88 -6.92 -10.67 -9.70
N ILE A 89 -5.77 -10.82 -9.04
CA ILE A 89 -4.89 -11.97 -9.26
C ILE A 89 -5.59 -13.22 -8.74
N ARG A 90 -5.68 -14.23 -9.59
CA ARG A 90 -6.33 -15.51 -9.26
C ARG A 90 -5.26 -16.58 -9.13
N PRO A 91 -4.83 -16.89 -7.90
CA PRO A 91 -3.68 -17.74 -7.71
C PRO A 91 -3.94 -19.21 -7.99
N ARG A 92 -5.19 -19.64 -8.18
CA ARG A 92 -5.59 -21.05 -8.33
C ARG A 92 -5.94 -21.34 -9.79
N SER A 93 -5.24 -22.28 -10.40
CA SER A 93 -5.56 -22.82 -11.73
C SER A 93 -4.80 -24.14 -11.91
N THR A 94 -5.36 -25.02 -12.73
CA THR A 94 -4.67 -26.25 -13.18
C THR A 94 -3.72 -25.99 -14.35
N SER A 95 -3.89 -24.87 -15.07
CA SER A 95 -3.08 -24.51 -16.23
C SER A 95 -1.79 -23.80 -15.82
N ARG A 96 -0.64 -24.41 -16.14
CA ARG A 96 0.68 -23.84 -15.87
C ARG A 96 0.90 -22.49 -16.58
N GLN A 97 0.52 -22.39 -17.85
CA GLN A 97 0.66 -21.14 -18.61
C GLN A 97 -0.17 -20.00 -18.00
N TYR A 98 -1.35 -20.32 -17.48
CA TYR A 98 -2.18 -19.33 -16.78
C TYR A 98 -1.50 -18.85 -15.49
N LEU A 99 -1.01 -19.77 -14.66
CA LEU A 99 -0.31 -19.43 -13.42
C LEU A 99 0.98 -18.63 -13.67
N GLU A 100 1.71 -18.93 -14.74
CA GLU A 100 2.90 -18.16 -15.15
C GLU A 100 2.54 -16.71 -15.50
N ASN A 101 1.43 -16.48 -16.22
CA ASN A 101 0.93 -15.14 -16.51
C ASN A 101 0.51 -14.38 -15.24
N GLU A 102 -0.18 -15.05 -14.31
CA GLU A 102 -0.56 -14.46 -13.02
C GLU A 102 0.67 -14.14 -12.16
N GLN A 103 1.69 -14.99 -12.19
CA GLN A 103 2.98 -14.75 -11.53
C GLN A 103 3.70 -13.53 -12.11
N GLU A 104 3.64 -13.30 -13.42
CA GLU A 104 4.21 -12.11 -14.05
C GLU A 104 3.50 -10.83 -13.60
N LYS A 105 2.16 -10.84 -13.59
CA LYS A 105 1.36 -9.72 -13.04
C LYS A 105 1.72 -9.44 -11.58
N TYR A 106 1.80 -10.49 -10.76
CA TYR A 106 2.21 -10.39 -9.36
C TYR A 106 3.60 -9.75 -9.22
N ASN A 107 4.58 -10.19 -10.02
CA ASN A 107 5.94 -9.65 -9.97
C ASN A 107 5.97 -8.15 -10.33
N GLN A 108 5.15 -7.73 -11.28
CA GLN A 108 4.99 -6.32 -11.62
C GLN A 108 4.40 -5.52 -10.45
N LEU A 109 3.37 -6.03 -9.77
CA LEU A 109 2.81 -5.39 -8.57
C LEU A 109 3.82 -5.26 -7.43
N VAL A 110 4.62 -6.31 -7.17
CA VAL A 110 5.68 -6.27 -6.14
C VAL A 110 6.71 -5.21 -6.48
N LYS A 111 7.11 -5.11 -7.76
CA LYS A 111 8.02 -4.07 -8.23
C LYS A 111 7.43 -2.69 -8.01
N ASP A 112 6.18 -2.47 -8.42
CA ASP A 112 5.51 -1.18 -8.26
C ASP A 112 5.33 -0.80 -6.78
N PHE A 113 5.02 -1.75 -5.91
CA PHE A 113 4.99 -1.54 -4.46
C PHE A 113 6.37 -1.14 -3.92
N SER A 114 7.42 -1.89 -4.26
CA SER A 114 8.80 -1.60 -3.80
C SER A 114 9.33 -0.26 -4.29
N ASN A 115 8.96 0.17 -5.50
CA ASN A 115 9.36 1.47 -6.04
C ASN A 115 8.80 2.65 -5.23
N ASN A 116 7.73 2.43 -4.45
CA ASN A 116 7.10 3.45 -3.62
C ASN A 116 7.59 3.46 -2.17
N GLU A 117 8.52 2.57 -1.79
CA GLU A 117 9.03 2.49 -0.42
C GLU A 117 9.73 3.79 0.03
N ILE A 118 10.55 4.39 -0.85
CA ILE A 118 11.22 5.66 -0.56
C ILE A 118 10.18 6.76 -0.28
N LYS A 119 9.14 6.84 -1.11
CA LYS A 119 8.08 7.83 -0.98
C LYS A 119 7.31 7.68 0.33
N TYR A 120 6.96 6.44 0.68
CA TYR A 120 6.35 6.11 1.96
C TYR A 120 7.21 6.57 3.16
N GLN A 121 8.52 6.31 3.13
CA GLN A 121 9.44 6.76 4.17
C GLN A 121 9.57 8.30 4.22
N GLU A 122 9.62 8.98 3.07
CA GLU A 122 9.67 10.44 3.03
C GLU A 122 8.43 11.10 3.65
N ILE A 123 7.24 10.54 3.39
CA ILE A 123 5.99 11.06 3.99
C ILE A 123 6.05 10.94 5.51
N LEU A 124 6.50 9.81 6.05
CA LEU A 124 6.56 9.57 7.50
C LEU A 124 7.66 10.38 8.18
N GLN A 125 8.88 10.35 7.63
CA GLN A 125 10.07 10.85 8.31
C GLN A 125 10.41 12.30 7.98
N LYS A 126 9.91 12.84 6.86
CA LYS A 126 10.26 14.18 6.40
C LYS A 126 9.04 15.07 6.36
N TYR A 127 8.08 14.78 5.48
CA TYR A 127 6.95 15.70 5.25
C TYR A 127 6.01 15.75 6.46
N GLY A 128 5.70 14.61 7.06
CA GLY A 128 4.89 14.53 8.27
C GLY A 128 5.55 15.22 9.47
N LEU A 129 6.82 14.93 9.76
CA LEU A 129 7.54 15.56 10.88
C LEU A 129 7.70 17.08 10.70
N GLN A 130 8.03 17.53 9.48
CA GLN A 130 8.15 18.97 9.19
C GLN A 130 6.82 19.69 9.42
N LEU A 131 5.72 19.12 8.93
CA LEU A 131 4.40 19.73 9.12
C LEU A 131 3.99 19.75 10.59
N LEU A 132 4.12 18.62 11.31
CA LEU A 132 3.83 18.51 12.74
C LEU A 132 4.61 19.52 13.58
N THR A 133 5.86 19.80 13.22
CA THR A 133 6.68 20.81 13.91
C THR A 133 6.13 22.22 13.74
N LEU A 134 5.56 22.54 12.57
CA LEU A 134 5.04 23.87 12.25
C LEU A 134 3.64 24.11 12.82
N ILE A 135 2.84 23.06 13.00
CA ILE A 135 1.47 23.13 13.50
C ILE A 135 1.32 22.71 14.96
N SER A 136 2.42 22.62 15.73
CA SER A 136 2.41 22.06 17.10
C SER A 136 1.42 22.72 18.05
N ASP A 137 1.11 23.99 17.82
CA ASP A 137 0.19 24.77 18.64
C ASP A 137 -1.29 24.54 18.26
N ASN A 138 -1.53 23.85 17.14
CA ASN A 138 -2.86 23.46 16.66
C ASN A 138 -3.08 21.96 16.88
N GLN A 139 -3.67 21.64 18.03
CA GLN A 139 -3.92 20.25 18.43
C GLN A 139 -4.79 19.49 17.43
N GLN A 140 -5.82 20.13 16.88
CA GLN A 140 -6.75 19.49 15.96
C GLN A 140 -6.06 19.04 14.66
N GLU A 141 -5.29 19.94 14.03
CA GLU A 141 -4.55 19.61 12.83
C GLU A 141 -3.44 18.58 13.12
N THR A 142 -2.78 18.68 14.27
CA THR A 142 -1.80 17.70 14.74
C THR A 142 -2.39 16.30 14.82
N ASP A 143 -3.57 16.16 15.44
CA ASP A 143 -4.28 14.88 15.56
C ASP A 143 -4.71 14.32 14.19
N ASP A 144 -5.17 15.20 13.27
CA ASP A 144 -5.54 14.82 11.91
C ASP A 144 -4.33 14.27 11.12
N ILE A 145 -3.17 14.92 11.21
CA ILE A 145 -1.94 14.43 10.56
C ILE A 145 -1.49 13.10 11.16
N HIS A 146 -1.52 12.95 12.49
CA HIS A 146 -1.21 11.68 13.14
C HIS A 146 -2.12 10.54 12.70
N ARG A 147 -3.44 10.80 12.58
CA ARG A 147 -4.39 9.81 12.05
C ARG A 147 -4.05 9.41 10.62
N CYS A 148 -3.80 10.37 9.73
CA CYS A 148 -3.45 10.08 8.34
C CYS A 148 -2.16 9.25 8.22
N LEU A 149 -1.13 9.59 8.99
CA LEU A 149 0.11 8.81 9.02
C LEU A 149 -0.13 7.39 9.53
N TYR A 150 -0.96 7.22 10.57
CA TYR A 150 -1.32 5.91 11.08
C TYR A 150 -2.07 5.07 10.05
N GLU A 151 -3.07 5.64 9.37
CA GLU A 151 -3.83 4.97 8.31
C GLU A 151 -2.92 4.52 7.16
N LEU A 152 -1.95 5.36 6.76
CA LEU A 152 -0.98 5.01 5.72
C LEU A 152 -0.09 3.83 6.13
N VAL A 153 0.37 3.80 7.39
CA VAL A 153 1.15 2.67 7.93
C VAL A 153 0.31 1.39 7.93
N GLN A 154 -0.97 1.47 8.31
CA GLN A 154 -1.85 0.30 8.28
C GLN A 154 -2.07 -0.19 6.85
N GLN A 155 -2.36 0.70 5.89
CA GLN A 155 -2.52 0.35 4.47
C GLN A 155 -1.26 -0.32 3.91
N TRP A 156 -0.08 0.23 4.22
CA TRP A 156 1.20 -0.33 3.79
C TRP A 156 1.41 -1.76 4.31
N ASN A 157 1.22 -1.95 5.63
CA ASN A 157 1.43 -3.26 6.27
C ASN A 157 0.40 -4.30 5.81
N GLN A 158 -0.85 -3.88 5.59
CA GLN A 158 -1.89 -4.75 5.07
C GLN A 158 -1.53 -5.22 3.66
N LEU A 159 -1.16 -4.29 2.77
CA LEU A 159 -0.80 -4.62 1.40
C LEU A 159 0.45 -5.53 1.34
N GLN A 160 1.45 -5.29 2.19
CA GLN A 160 2.60 -6.16 2.32
C GLN A 160 2.20 -7.58 2.75
N THR A 161 1.23 -7.69 3.67
CA THR A 161 0.69 -8.99 4.10
C THR A 161 -0.05 -9.69 2.96
N ASP A 162 -0.91 -8.97 2.24
CA ASP A 162 -1.68 -9.51 1.13
C ASP A 162 -0.77 -9.97 -0.02
N LEU A 163 0.28 -9.20 -0.33
CA LEU A 163 1.30 -9.59 -1.32
C LEU A 163 2.00 -10.89 -0.91
N ASN A 164 2.30 -11.08 0.36
CA ASN A 164 2.93 -12.30 0.86
C ASN A 164 1.97 -13.51 0.76
N ILE A 165 0.70 -13.33 1.13
CA ILE A 165 -0.33 -14.38 1.04
C ILE A 165 -0.50 -14.80 -0.42
N CYS A 166 -0.71 -13.83 -1.32
CA CYS A 166 -0.87 -14.10 -2.75
C CYS A 166 0.34 -14.85 -3.34
N GLN A 167 1.57 -14.49 -2.92
CA GLN A 167 2.78 -15.20 -3.34
C GLN A 167 2.77 -16.67 -2.92
N GLN A 168 2.38 -16.94 -1.67
CA GLN A 168 2.33 -18.29 -1.14
C GLN A 168 1.27 -19.11 -1.87
N GLU A 169 0.09 -18.54 -2.12
CA GLU A 169 -0.98 -19.20 -2.86
C GLU A 169 -0.60 -19.49 -4.32
N LEU A 170 0.07 -18.55 -5.01
CA LEU A 170 0.60 -18.77 -6.36
C LEU A 170 1.61 -19.91 -6.38
N LYS A 171 2.60 -19.89 -5.48
CA LYS A 171 3.62 -20.95 -5.36
C LYS A 171 3.00 -22.32 -5.11
N GLN A 172 2.06 -22.40 -4.16
CA GLN A 172 1.37 -23.66 -3.86
C GLN A 172 0.57 -24.17 -5.06
N SER A 173 -0.10 -23.28 -5.80
CA SER A 173 -0.89 -23.66 -6.96
C SER A 173 -0.02 -24.10 -8.14
N MET A 174 1.15 -23.47 -8.34
CA MET A 174 2.13 -23.93 -9.33
C MET A 174 2.63 -25.34 -9.00
N ILE A 175 2.96 -25.62 -7.73
CA ILE A 175 3.36 -26.96 -7.30
C ILE A 175 2.25 -27.98 -7.58
N LYS A 176 1.00 -27.66 -7.20
CA LYS A 176 -0.16 -28.55 -7.46
C LYS A 176 -0.41 -28.78 -8.94
N SER A 177 -0.27 -27.74 -9.78
CA SER A 177 -0.38 -27.85 -11.23
C SER A 177 0.71 -28.74 -11.81
N ASP A 178 1.96 -28.60 -11.37
CA ASP A 178 3.07 -29.46 -11.79
C ASP A 178 2.86 -30.92 -11.34
N GLU A 179 2.41 -31.15 -10.10
CA GLU A 179 2.07 -32.48 -9.60
C GLU A 179 0.93 -33.13 -10.39
N LEU A 180 -0.12 -32.38 -10.72
CA LEU A 180 -1.24 -32.85 -11.53
C LEU A 180 -0.79 -33.23 -12.94
N ASN A 181 -0.01 -32.35 -13.59
CA ASN A 181 0.54 -32.61 -14.93
C ASN A 181 1.44 -33.83 -14.94
N ALA A 182 2.30 -34.02 -13.93
CA ALA A 182 3.14 -35.21 -13.81
C ALA A 182 2.32 -36.50 -13.63
N LYS A 183 1.25 -36.46 -12.81
CA LYS A 183 0.33 -37.60 -12.67
C LYS A 183 -0.41 -37.91 -13.99
N LEU A 184 -0.83 -36.89 -14.73
CA LEU A 184 -1.47 -37.04 -16.05
C LEU A 184 -0.52 -37.67 -17.08
N GLU A 185 0.73 -37.20 -17.14
CA GLU A 185 1.75 -37.77 -18.01
C GLU A 185 2.05 -39.24 -17.67
N ASN A 186 2.13 -39.58 -16.38
CA ASN A 186 2.29 -40.97 -15.93
C ASN A 186 1.13 -41.88 -16.36
N VAL A 187 -0.11 -41.39 -16.31
CA VAL A 187 -1.27 -42.15 -16.78
C VAL A 187 -1.27 -42.28 -18.31
N SER A 188 -0.96 -41.22 -19.04
CA SER A 188 -0.90 -41.28 -20.51
C SER A 188 0.21 -42.22 -21.00
N THR A 189 1.41 -42.13 -20.42
CA THR A 189 2.53 -43.00 -20.76
C THR A 189 2.24 -44.47 -20.45
N TRP A 190 1.48 -44.76 -19.38
CA TRP A 190 1.02 -46.12 -19.10
C TRP A 190 0.14 -46.68 -20.24
N PHE A 191 -0.76 -45.87 -20.81
CA PHE A 191 -1.54 -46.29 -21.98
C PHE A 191 -0.70 -46.50 -23.23
N ASP A 192 0.39 -45.75 -23.39
CA ASP A 192 1.27 -45.83 -24.56
C ASP A 192 2.30 -46.97 -24.44
N ASP A 193 2.58 -47.45 -23.22
CA ASP A 193 3.48 -48.57 -22.97
C ASP A 193 2.83 -49.90 -23.41
N LYS A 194 3.24 -50.36 -24.59
CA LYS A 194 2.79 -51.62 -25.19
C LYS A 194 3.06 -52.83 -24.31
N SER A 195 4.07 -52.79 -23.44
CA SER A 195 4.39 -53.91 -22.53
C SER A 195 3.33 -54.12 -21.45
N SER A 196 2.60 -53.05 -21.09
CA SER A 196 1.47 -53.09 -20.17
C SER A 196 0.27 -53.87 -20.69
N PHE A 197 0.20 -54.10 -22.01
CA PHE A 197 -0.94 -54.72 -22.69
C PHE A 197 -0.59 -55.97 -23.50
N THR A 198 0.70 -56.33 -23.61
CA THR A 198 1.13 -57.56 -24.27
C THR A 198 1.14 -58.73 -23.29
N THR A 199 0.09 -59.55 -23.36
CA THR A 199 0.09 -60.91 -22.82
C THR A 199 0.90 -61.81 -23.76
N ASN A 200 2.19 -62.01 -23.48
CA ASN A 200 2.88 -63.20 -24.00
C ASN A 200 2.39 -64.39 -23.17
N ILE A 201 1.37 -65.07 -23.71
CA ILE A 201 0.66 -66.17 -23.08
C ILE A 201 1.53 -67.44 -23.17
N GLU A 202 2.21 -67.79 -22.08
CA GLU A 202 2.65 -69.16 -21.84
C GLU A 202 1.58 -69.87 -20.97
N THR A 203 1.01 -70.94 -21.54
CA THR A 203 -0.30 -71.53 -21.24
C THR A 203 -0.50 -72.17 -19.86
N ASN A 204 0.39 -71.97 -18.88
CA ASN A 204 0.30 -72.65 -17.57
C ASN A 204 -0.11 -71.74 -16.39
N ASN A 205 -0.30 -70.43 -16.60
CA ASN A 205 -0.66 -69.49 -15.53
C ASN A 205 -1.66 -68.41 -15.95
N GLU A 206 -2.50 -68.67 -16.96
CA GLU A 206 -3.43 -67.68 -17.55
C GLU A 206 -4.38 -67.05 -16.52
N PHE A 207 -4.97 -67.84 -15.62
CA PHE A 207 -5.89 -67.30 -14.60
C PHE A 207 -5.22 -66.33 -13.63
N GLU A 208 -3.97 -66.59 -13.24
CA GLU A 208 -3.23 -65.73 -12.32
C GLU A 208 -2.74 -64.46 -13.03
N HIS A 209 -2.39 -64.56 -14.32
CA HIS A 209 -2.07 -63.39 -15.15
C HIS A 209 -3.31 -62.50 -15.40
N ILE A 210 -4.47 -63.09 -15.70
CA ILE A 210 -5.72 -62.34 -15.87
C ILE A 210 -6.13 -61.66 -14.56
N ARG A 211 -5.98 -62.35 -13.42
CA ARG A 211 -6.27 -61.79 -12.10
C ARG A 211 -5.39 -60.60 -11.77
N THR A 212 -4.07 -60.74 -11.92
CA THR A 212 -3.10 -59.67 -11.63
C THR A 212 -3.24 -58.50 -12.60
N PHE A 213 -3.51 -58.77 -13.88
CA PHE A 213 -3.80 -57.72 -14.86
C PHE A 213 -5.07 -56.94 -14.52
N LYS A 214 -6.15 -57.63 -14.11
CA LYS A 214 -7.38 -56.99 -13.66
C LYS A 214 -7.16 -56.13 -12.41
N GLU A 215 -6.44 -56.63 -11.42
CA GLU A 215 -6.09 -55.87 -10.21
C GLU A 215 -5.26 -54.63 -10.55
N HIS A 216 -4.34 -54.74 -11.51
CA HIS A 216 -3.58 -53.60 -12.02
C HIS A 216 -4.46 -52.56 -12.72
N LEU A 217 -5.46 -53.00 -13.50
CA LEU A 217 -6.44 -52.10 -14.13
C LEU A 217 -7.31 -51.39 -13.09
N ASP A 218 -7.82 -52.11 -12.09
CA ASP A 218 -8.65 -51.54 -11.05
C ASP A 218 -7.88 -50.46 -10.26
N ASN A 219 -6.59 -50.70 -9.95
CA ASN A 219 -5.72 -49.71 -9.32
C ASN A 219 -5.52 -48.46 -10.21
N LYS A 220 -5.31 -48.65 -11.52
CA LYS A 220 -5.16 -47.53 -12.47
C LYS A 220 -6.44 -46.72 -12.66
N TYR A 221 -7.59 -47.37 -12.59
CA TYR A 221 -8.88 -46.69 -12.62
C TYR A 221 -9.08 -45.79 -11.39
N ILE A 222 -8.65 -46.25 -10.21
CA ILE A 222 -8.63 -45.43 -8.99
C ILE A 222 -7.71 -44.21 -9.16
N ASP A 223 -6.52 -44.38 -9.76
CA ASP A 223 -5.62 -43.26 -10.07
C ASP A 223 -6.31 -42.20 -10.94
N ILE A 224 -7.05 -42.63 -11.99
CA ILE A 224 -7.79 -41.74 -12.90
C ILE A 224 -8.93 -41.01 -12.16
N ILE A 225 -9.67 -41.70 -11.29
CA ILE A 225 -10.72 -41.07 -10.48
C ILE A 225 -10.14 -40.02 -9.54
N ASN A 226 -9.05 -40.34 -8.84
CA ASN A 226 -8.38 -39.42 -7.93
C ASN A 226 -7.86 -38.19 -8.68
N LEU A 227 -7.31 -38.37 -9.89
CA LEU A 227 -6.89 -37.28 -10.76
C LEU A 227 -8.05 -36.35 -11.16
N LYS A 228 -9.22 -36.91 -11.50
CA LYS A 228 -10.42 -36.11 -11.82
C LYS A 228 -10.93 -35.36 -10.60
N GLN A 229 -10.84 -35.95 -9.41
CA GLN A 229 -11.18 -35.26 -8.16
C GLN A 229 -10.19 -34.13 -7.88
N ASP A 230 -8.88 -34.37 -7.99
CA ASP A 230 -7.83 -33.36 -7.82
C ASP A 230 -8.05 -32.17 -8.79
N TYR A 231 -8.39 -32.43 -10.05
CA TYR A 231 -8.75 -31.41 -11.04
C TYR A 231 -9.96 -30.58 -10.60
N THR A 232 -11.02 -31.26 -10.19
CA THR A 232 -12.27 -30.66 -9.74
C THR A 232 -12.06 -29.77 -8.51
N ASP A 233 -11.25 -30.22 -7.54
CA ASP A 233 -10.95 -29.48 -6.32
C ASP A 233 -10.15 -28.19 -6.60
N VAL A 234 -9.31 -28.18 -7.64
CA VAL A 234 -8.55 -26.99 -8.05
C VAL A 234 -9.41 -25.99 -8.84
N GLU A 235 -10.34 -26.47 -9.68
CA GLU A 235 -11.19 -25.61 -10.53
C GLU A 235 -12.48 -25.12 -9.83
N GLN A 236 -13.13 -25.91 -8.98
CA GLN A 236 -14.43 -25.55 -8.37
C GLN A 236 -14.37 -24.35 -7.40
N GLN A 237 -13.18 -23.91 -7.00
CA GLN A 237 -13.03 -22.70 -6.17
C GLN A 237 -12.91 -21.40 -7.00
N ASN A 238 -12.90 -21.49 -8.34
CA ASN A 238 -12.90 -20.36 -9.27
C ASN A 238 -14.30 -20.06 -9.84
N GLU A 239 -15.35 -20.11 -9.01
CA GLU A 239 -16.78 -20.09 -9.41
C GLU A 239 -17.28 -18.85 -10.20
N TYR A 240 -16.44 -17.88 -10.54
CA TYR A 240 -16.83 -16.72 -11.36
C TYR A 240 -15.75 -16.37 -12.37
N VAL A 241 -15.78 -17.02 -13.53
CA VAL A 241 -15.64 -16.46 -14.90
C VAL A 241 -15.34 -17.65 -15.83
N ILE A 242 -16.37 -18.03 -16.57
CA ILE A 242 -16.28 -18.87 -17.76
C ILE A 242 -15.55 -18.02 -18.81
N GLN A 243 -14.26 -18.27 -19.02
CA GLN A 243 -13.64 -17.94 -20.30
C GLN A 243 -13.34 -19.25 -21.01
N GLU A 244 -13.99 -19.41 -22.17
CA GLU A 244 -14.00 -20.53 -23.10
C GLU A 244 -12.63 -20.82 -23.72
N LYS A 245 -11.59 -21.03 -22.90
CA LYS A 245 -10.38 -21.68 -23.39
C LYS A 245 -10.45 -23.15 -22.98
N PRO A 246 -10.43 -24.10 -23.94
CA PRO A 246 -10.36 -25.50 -23.58
C PRO A 246 -9.13 -25.68 -22.71
N ASN A 247 -9.37 -26.14 -21.48
CA ASN A 247 -8.28 -26.40 -20.57
C ASN A 247 -7.48 -27.55 -21.20
N ILE A 248 -6.20 -27.35 -21.45
CA ILE A 248 -5.32 -28.42 -21.99
C ILE A 248 -5.44 -29.68 -21.13
N VAL A 249 -5.69 -29.51 -19.83
CA VAL A 249 -5.95 -30.59 -18.89
C VAL A 249 -7.28 -31.31 -19.16
N GLU A 250 -8.35 -30.62 -19.55
CA GLU A 250 -9.62 -31.24 -19.97
C GLU A 250 -9.46 -32.05 -21.27
N GLU A 251 -8.73 -31.51 -22.25
CA GLU A 251 -8.43 -32.24 -23.48
C GLU A 251 -7.65 -33.53 -23.19
N GLN A 252 -6.68 -33.48 -22.26
CA GLN A 252 -5.95 -34.66 -21.78
C GLN A 252 -6.85 -35.67 -21.06
N PHE A 253 -7.81 -35.21 -20.23
CA PHE A 253 -8.78 -36.11 -19.60
C PHE A 253 -9.71 -36.78 -20.61
N VAL A 254 -10.15 -36.07 -21.65
CA VAL A 254 -10.95 -36.64 -22.76
C VAL A 254 -10.14 -37.70 -23.51
N GLU A 255 -8.85 -37.45 -23.76
CA GLU A 255 -7.96 -38.43 -24.39
C GLU A 255 -7.79 -39.69 -23.51
N ILE A 256 -7.55 -39.51 -22.21
CA ILE A 256 -7.46 -40.61 -21.23
C ILE A 256 -8.75 -41.42 -21.20
N ASP A 257 -9.92 -40.77 -21.16
CA ASP A 257 -11.21 -41.45 -21.16
C ASP A 257 -11.43 -42.25 -22.46
N SER A 258 -11.06 -41.68 -23.62
CA SER A 258 -11.11 -42.39 -24.90
C SER A 258 -10.18 -43.61 -24.91
N LYS A 259 -8.93 -43.47 -24.45
CA LYS A 259 -7.98 -44.59 -24.36
C LYS A 259 -8.49 -45.69 -23.41
N TRP A 260 -9.12 -45.30 -22.30
CA TRP A 260 -9.74 -46.23 -21.35
C TRP A 260 -10.93 -46.98 -21.95
N THR A 261 -11.82 -46.28 -22.67
CA THR A 261 -12.96 -46.93 -23.36
C THR A 261 -12.46 -47.93 -24.40
N GLN A 262 -11.48 -47.55 -25.23
CA GLN A 262 -10.89 -48.46 -26.22
C GLN A 262 -10.26 -49.71 -25.58
N LEU A 263 -9.60 -49.54 -24.44
CA LEU A 263 -9.02 -50.66 -23.69
C LEU A 263 -10.11 -51.59 -23.15
N LYS A 264 -11.17 -51.03 -22.59
CA LYS A 264 -12.30 -51.79 -22.06
C LYS A 264 -13.01 -52.60 -23.14
N ASP A 265 -13.21 -52.01 -24.32
CA ASP A 265 -13.84 -52.67 -25.47
C ASP A 265 -12.95 -53.84 -25.96
N LYS A 266 -11.63 -53.64 -26.07
CA LYS A 266 -10.68 -54.71 -26.44
C LYS A 266 -10.65 -55.88 -25.46
N ILE A 267 -10.84 -55.62 -24.17
CA ILE A 267 -10.89 -56.66 -23.13
C ILE A 267 -12.22 -57.43 -23.18
N GLN A 268 -13.32 -56.80 -23.61
CA GLN A 268 -14.63 -57.45 -23.75
C GLN A 268 -14.79 -58.28 -25.04
N GLU A 269 -13.98 -58.00 -26.07
CA GLU A 269 -13.95 -58.76 -27.32
C GLU A 269 -13.05 -60.02 -27.27
N GLN A 270 -12.24 -60.18 -26.22
CA GLN A 270 -11.43 -61.38 -25.95
C GLN A 270 -12.17 -62.39 -25.06
#